data_AF-A0A410PXS1-F1
#
_entry.id   AF-A0A410PXS1-F1
#
_cell.length_a   1.000
_cell.length_b   1.000
_cell.length_c   1.000
_cell.angle_alpha   90.00
_cell.angle_beta   90.00
_cell.angle_gamma   90.00
#
_symmetry.space_group_name_H-M   'P 1'
#
loop_
_entity.id
_entity.type
_entity.pdbx_description
1 polymer ?
#
loop_
_entity_poly.entity_id
_entity_poly.type
_entity_poly.pdbx_seq_one_letter_code
_entity_poly.pdbx_strand_id
1 'polypeptide(L)'
;MSLFKNRTVVGVICILLSLLICFGVTPLFNQSVSQKTEIVRVVKEIKAGEEITKEMVQTAEVGGFGLPENVLRQSESVVGKYATADLSVGDYILNTKLSDTPAAENTYLYNLDGTKQAMSVTIKSFANGLSGKLESGDIVSVIAPDYKKQGSTVIPAELKYVEVIAVTAGSGYDANQRDAGPDSPSAENEKELPATVTLLVSPEQSKVLAELESDGKLHLSLVYRGTPANSAKFIEAQDKVVAALYPAEPVQDSAPESQEPEESTASEAPAESEVQ
;
A
#
# COMPACT_ATOMS: atom_id res chain seq x y z
N MET A 1 54.29 17.87 45.08
CA MET A 1 54.58 17.35 43.73
C MET A 1 56.02 16.81 43.64
N SER A 2 56.26 15.54 43.99
CA SER A 2 57.54 14.87 43.66
C SER A 2 57.42 13.34 43.49
N LEU A 3 56.22 12.80 43.24
CA LEU A 3 56.01 11.35 43.13
C LEU A 3 56.41 10.78 41.77
N PHE A 4 56.48 11.62 40.72
CA PHE A 4 56.81 11.20 39.35
C PHE A 4 58.31 11.18 39.02
N LYS A 5 59.20 11.46 39.98
CA LYS A 5 60.66 11.52 39.74
C LYS A 5 61.36 10.18 39.92
N ASN A 6 60.73 9.23 40.61
CA ASN A 6 61.32 7.94 40.94
C ASN A 6 60.80 6.84 40.00
N ARG A 7 61.70 6.22 39.22
CA ARG A 7 61.35 5.23 38.18
C ARG A 7 60.55 4.04 38.74
N THR A 8 60.85 3.64 39.97
CA THR A 8 60.13 2.55 40.68
C THR A 8 58.70 2.94 41.05
N VAL A 9 58.47 4.19 41.47
CA VAL A 9 57.12 4.69 41.84
C VAL A 9 56.23 4.78 40.59
N VAL A 10 56.79 5.22 39.47
CA VAL A 10 56.07 5.23 38.18
C VAL A 10 55.73 3.80 37.73
N GLY A 11 56.63 2.84 37.91
CA GLY A 11 56.38 1.43 37.63
C GLY A 11 55.23 0.84 38.47
N VAL A 12 55.22 1.10 39.77
CA VAL A 12 54.16 0.62 40.68
C VAL A 12 52.81 1.25 40.34
N ILE A 13 52.76 2.55 40.04
CA ILE A 13 51.52 3.21 39.61
C ILE A 13 50.99 2.61 38.31
N CYS A 14 51.88 2.33 37.34
CA CYS A 14 51.49 1.71 36.08
C CYS A 14 50.92 0.30 36.26
N ILE A 15 51.51 -0.50 37.17
CA ILE A 15 51.00 -1.83 37.53
C ILE A 15 49.64 -1.75 38.23
N LEU A 16 49.45 -0.80 39.14
CA LEU A 16 48.14 -0.60 39.80
C LEU A 16 47.07 -0.15 38.82
N LEU A 17 47.43 0.71 37.87
CA LEU A 17 46.52 1.23 36.85
C LEU A 17 46.15 0.15 35.82
N SER A 18 47.10 -0.71 35.44
CA SER A 18 46.82 -1.86 34.57
C SER A 18 45.93 -2.89 35.27
N LEU A 19 46.17 -3.18 36.56
CA LEU A 19 45.30 -4.05 37.36
C LEU A 19 43.88 -3.47 37.49
N LEU A 20 43.74 -2.16 37.70
CA LEU A 20 42.43 -1.52 37.79
C LEU A 20 41.66 -1.59 36.46
N ILE A 21 42.33 -1.44 35.33
CA ILE A 21 41.69 -1.60 34.01
C ILE A 21 41.32 -3.07 33.78
N CYS A 22 42.24 -4.01 34.04
CA CYS A 22 42.02 -5.44 33.82
C CYS A 22 40.93 -6.04 34.73
N PHE A 23 40.79 -5.57 35.98
CA PHE A 23 39.82 -6.10 36.94
C PHE A 23 38.58 -5.21 37.13
N GLY A 24 38.61 -3.96 36.67
CA GLY A 24 37.46 -3.05 36.74
C GLY A 24 36.76 -2.93 35.40
N VAL A 25 37.49 -2.53 34.35
CA VAL A 25 36.91 -2.21 33.04
C VAL A 25 36.64 -3.47 32.22
N THR A 26 37.58 -4.41 32.16
CA THR A 26 37.42 -5.65 31.40
C THR A 26 36.21 -6.50 31.82
N PRO A 27 35.91 -6.74 33.12
CA PRO A 27 34.72 -7.47 33.48
C PRO A 27 33.42 -6.72 33.17
N LEU A 28 33.40 -5.38 33.31
CA LEU A 28 32.23 -4.58 32.90
C LEU A 28 31.98 -4.64 31.39
N PHE A 29 33.03 -4.56 30.59
CA PHE A 29 32.93 -4.68 29.14
C PHE A 29 32.51 -6.10 28.73
N ASN A 30 33.06 -7.13 29.38
CA ASN A 30 32.66 -8.51 29.13
C ASN A 30 31.19 -8.77 29.53
N GLN A 31 30.71 -8.17 30.62
CA GLN A 31 29.31 -8.26 31.02
C GLN A 31 28.38 -7.53 30.04
N SER A 32 28.77 -6.35 29.54
CA SER A 32 28.02 -5.60 28.53
C SER A 32 27.98 -6.31 27.17
N VAL A 33 29.07 -7.00 26.78
CA VAL A 33 29.15 -7.77 25.53
C VAL A 33 28.44 -9.12 25.65
N SER A 34 28.44 -9.72 26.85
CA SER A 34 27.79 -11.01 27.13
C SER A 34 26.31 -10.89 27.48
N GLN A 35 25.74 -9.68 27.48
CA GLN A 35 24.32 -9.50 27.73
C GLN A 35 23.52 -10.06 26.54
N LYS A 36 23.05 -11.30 26.71
CA LYS A 36 22.13 -11.93 25.78
C LYS A 36 20.79 -11.22 25.84
N THR A 37 20.14 -11.16 24.70
CA THR A 37 18.83 -10.55 24.58
C THR A 37 17.98 -11.32 23.58
N GLU A 38 16.69 -11.38 23.84
CA GLU A 38 15.73 -12.05 22.97
C GLU A 38 15.29 -11.09 21.87
N ILE A 39 15.26 -11.59 20.64
CA ILE A 39 14.76 -10.90 19.45
C ILE A 39 13.85 -11.81 18.64
N VAL A 40 12.97 -11.23 17.84
CA VAL A 40 12.18 -11.99 16.87
C VAL A 40 12.98 -12.12 15.57
N ARG A 41 13.13 -13.37 15.11
CA ARG A 41 13.87 -13.76 13.93
C ARG A 41 12.99 -14.53 12.96
N VAL A 42 13.21 -14.29 11.68
CA VAL A 42 12.49 -14.95 10.58
C VAL A 42 12.99 -16.40 10.41
N VAL A 43 12.08 -17.36 10.28
CA VAL A 43 12.41 -18.80 10.09
C VAL A 43 11.95 -19.35 8.74
N LYS A 44 11.02 -18.66 8.08
CA LYS A 44 10.59 -18.92 6.71
C LYS A 44 10.69 -17.63 5.93
N GLU A 45 10.99 -17.70 4.64
CA GLU A 45 10.98 -16.51 3.79
C GLU A 45 9.60 -15.83 3.84
N ILE A 46 9.60 -14.52 4.00
CA ILE A 46 8.39 -13.68 4.03
C ILE A 46 8.54 -12.64 2.92
N LYS A 47 7.61 -12.60 1.98
CA LYS A 47 7.65 -11.62 0.89
C LYS A 47 7.07 -10.29 1.32
N ALA A 48 7.51 -9.22 0.67
CA ALA A 48 6.90 -7.91 0.84
C ALA A 48 5.38 -8.02 0.65
N GLY A 49 4.64 -7.55 1.65
CA GLY A 49 3.19 -7.57 1.67
C GLY A 49 2.52 -8.77 2.30
N GLU A 50 3.28 -9.82 2.58
CA GLU A 50 2.77 -11.04 3.20
C GLU A 50 2.45 -10.81 4.70
N GLU A 51 1.37 -11.43 5.16
CA GLU A 51 0.99 -11.42 6.57
C GLU A 51 1.93 -12.33 7.36
N ILE A 52 2.50 -11.81 8.44
CA ILE A 52 3.41 -12.58 9.27
C ILE A 52 2.62 -13.48 10.21
N THR A 53 2.72 -14.78 9.98
CA THR A 53 2.11 -15.79 10.85
C THR A 53 3.09 -16.28 11.92
N LYS A 54 2.55 -16.97 12.94
CA LYS A 54 3.35 -17.50 14.05
C LYS A 54 4.35 -18.56 13.60
N GLU A 55 4.12 -19.23 12.47
CA GLU A 55 5.04 -20.25 11.95
C GLU A 55 6.20 -19.67 11.12
N MET A 56 6.14 -18.38 10.77
CA MET A 56 7.18 -17.69 9.98
C MET A 56 8.24 -17.03 10.85
N VAL A 57 7.98 -16.86 12.15
CA VAL A 57 8.86 -16.16 13.08
C VAL A 57 9.10 -16.95 14.36
N GLN A 58 10.26 -16.74 14.99
CA GLN A 58 10.58 -17.32 16.29
C GLN A 58 11.38 -16.33 17.14
N THR A 59 11.28 -16.48 18.46
CA THR A 59 12.16 -15.77 19.39
C THR A 59 13.51 -16.48 19.45
N ALA A 60 14.60 -15.74 19.25
CA ALA A 60 15.96 -16.25 19.32
C ALA A 60 16.80 -15.41 20.29
N GLU A 61 17.63 -16.07 21.11
CA GLU A 61 18.61 -15.38 21.96
C GLU A 61 19.86 -15.04 21.14
N VAL A 62 20.21 -13.75 21.11
CA VAL A 62 21.43 -13.25 20.46
C VAL A 62 22.21 -12.34 21.40
N GLY A 63 23.47 -12.04 21.07
CA GLY A 63 24.23 -11.03 21.80
C GLY A 63 23.62 -9.64 21.59
N GLY A 64 23.42 -8.88 22.67
CA GLY A 64 22.82 -7.55 22.60
C GLY A 64 23.72 -6.47 21.96
N PHE A 65 25.02 -6.76 21.81
CA PHE A 65 25.99 -5.82 21.27
C PHE A 65 25.83 -5.63 19.76
N GLY A 66 25.59 -4.40 19.32
CA GLY A 66 25.46 -4.04 17.90
C GLY A 66 24.06 -4.26 17.30
N LEU A 67 23.04 -4.57 18.11
CA LEU A 67 21.67 -4.64 17.64
C LEU A 67 21.10 -3.23 17.39
N PRO A 68 20.38 -3.03 16.28
CA PRO A 68 19.58 -1.82 16.08
C PRO A 68 18.52 -1.67 17.20
N GLU A 69 18.29 -0.44 17.66
CA GLU A 69 17.35 -0.16 18.76
C GLU A 69 15.90 -0.53 18.41
N ASN A 70 15.55 -0.52 17.12
CA ASN A 70 14.22 -0.79 16.59
C ASN A 70 13.94 -2.27 16.29
N VAL A 71 14.81 -3.20 16.72
CA VAL A 71 14.55 -4.64 16.64
C VAL A 71 13.43 -5.04 17.60
N LEU A 72 12.48 -5.83 17.09
CA LEU A 72 11.36 -6.32 17.87
C LEU A 72 11.77 -7.55 18.69
N ARG A 73 11.28 -7.57 19.94
CA ARG A 73 11.64 -8.56 20.96
C ARG A 73 10.49 -9.49 21.32
N GLN A 74 9.26 -9.09 21.01
CA GLN A 74 8.04 -9.81 21.32
C GLN A 74 7.40 -10.30 20.03
N SER A 75 7.10 -11.59 19.98
CA SER A 75 6.49 -12.23 18.79
C SER A 75 5.07 -11.71 18.54
N GLU A 76 4.36 -11.35 19.59
CA GLU A 76 2.99 -10.82 19.58
C GLU A 76 2.91 -9.47 18.87
N SER A 77 4.00 -8.70 18.86
CA SER A 77 4.06 -7.40 18.18
C SER A 77 4.27 -7.53 16.67
N VAL A 78 4.56 -8.75 16.20
CA VAL A 78 4.90 -9.06 14.81
C VAL A 78 3.79 -9.86 14.14
N VAL A 79 3.23 -10.84 14.85
CA VAL A 79 2.19 -11.73 14.29
C VAL A 79 0.94 -10.93 13.95
N GLY A 80 0.42 -11.09 12.72
CA GLY A 80 -0.72 -10.33 12.19
C GLY A 80 -0.36 -8.97 11.59
N LYS A 81 0.94 -8.59 11.58
CA LYS A 81 1.44 -7.46 10.79
C LYS A 81 1.83 -7.93 9.39
N TYR A 82 2.03 -6.99 8.49
CA TYR A 82 2.47 -7.25 7.11
C TYR A 82 3.90 -6.79 6.89
N ALA A 83 4.69 -7.55 6.13
CA ALA A 83 6.05 -7.16 5.81
C ALA A 83 6.06 -5.99 4.80
N THR A 84 6.87 -4.96 5.00
CA THR A 84 7.03 -3.86 4.02
C THR A 84 8.15 -4.10 3.01
N ALA A 85 8.94 -5.15 3.22
CA ALA A 85 10.03 -5.58 2.34
C ALA A 85 10.25 -7.09 2.50
N ASP A 86 10.91 -7.70 1.53
CA ASP A 86 11.30 -9.10 1.61
C ASP A 86 12.19 -9.36 2.84
N LEU A 87 11.85 -10.41 3.59
CA LEU A 87 12.59 -10.89 4.75
C LEU A 87 13.06 -12.32 4.52
N SER A 88 14.37 -12.50 4.61
CA SER A 88 14.99 -13.81 4.44
C SER A 88 15.03 -14.59 5.75
N VAL A 89 15.16 -15.90 5.63
CA VAL A 89 15.38 -16.78 6.78
C VAL A 89 16.61 -16.29 7.55
N GLY A 90 16.39 -15.97 8.82
CA GLY A 90 17.41 -15.51 9.72
C GLY A 90 17.51 -13.99 9.85
N ASP A 91 16.68 -13.22 9.17
CA ASP A 91 16.61 -11.77 9.33
C ASP A 91 16.01 -11.38 10.69
N TYR A 92 16.45 -10.22 11.18
CA TYR A 92 15.86 -9.56 12.34
C TYR A 92 14.68 -8.70 11.89
N ILE A 93 13.61 -8.74 12.67
CA ILE A 93 12.42 -7.96 12.37
C ILE A 93 12.54 -6.61 13.08
N LEU A 94 12.50 -5.54 12.28
CA LEU A 94 12.52 -4.17 12.77
C LEU A 94 11.12 -3.57 12.67
N ASN A 95 10.76 -2.63 13.54
CA ASN A 95 9.45 -1.97 13.45
C ASN A 95 9.23 -1.32 12.08
N THR A 96 10.30 -0.82 11.46
CA THR A 96 10.26 -0.11 10.17
C THR A 96 10.02 -1.05 8.99
N LYS A 97 10.11 -2.37 9.21
CA LYS A 97 9.84 -3.40 8.20
C LYS A 97 8.42 -4.00 8.32
N LEU A 98 7.60 -3.46 9.21
CA LEU A 98 6.24 -3.94 9.47
C LEU A 98 5.20 -2.86 9.18
N SER A 99 4.03 -3.29 8.75
CA SER A 99 2.84 -2.47 8.54
C SER A 99 1.64 -3.10 9.25
N ASP A 100 0.77 -2.25 9.81
CA ASP A 100 -0.53 -2.64 10.34
C ASP A 100 -1.55 -2.92 9.23
N THR A 101 -1.32 -2.39 8.03
CA THR A 101 -2.14 -2.62 6.86
C THR A 101 -1.47 -3.62 5.93
N PRO A 102 -2.25 -4.43 5.17
CA PRO A 102 -1.73 -5.26 4.08
C PRO A 102 -0.75 -4.53 3.18
N ALA A 103 0.11 -5.30 2.50
CA ALA A 103 1.04 -4.86 1.47
C ALA A 103 0.66 -3.52 0.84
N ALA A 104 1.63 -2.61 0.75
CA ALA A 104 1.48 -1.31 0.11
C ALA A 104 0.99 -1.38 -1.36
N GLU A 105 0.95 -2.58 -1.96
CA GLU A 105 0.31 -2.82 -3.24
C GLU A 105 -1.21 -2.68 -3.12
N ASN A 106 -1.72 -1.58 -3.68
CA ASN A 106 -3.14 -1.29 -3.74
C ASN A 106 -3.81 -0.94 -2.41
N THR A 107 -3.09 -0.36 -1.44
CA THR A 107 -3.69 0.20 -0.20
C THR A 107 -4.89 1.11 -0.48
N TYR A 108 -4.86 1.81 -1.63
CA TYR A 108 -5.96 2.66 -2.08
C TYR A 108 -7.29 1.91 -2.28
N LEU A 109 -7.27 0.60 -2.59
CA LEU A 109 -8.48 -0.22 -2.73
C LEU A 109 -9.08 -0.63 -1.39
N TYR A 110 -8.25 -0.80 -0.36
CA TYR A 110 -8.70 -1.18 0.98
C TYR A 110 -9.35 -0.01 1.74
N ASN A 111 -9.19 1.22 1.26
CA ASN A 111 -9.83 2.41 1.82
C ASN A 111 -11.24 2.67 1.26
N LEU A 112 -11.77 1.79 0.41
CA LEU A 112 -13.12 1.94 -0.15
C LEU A 112 -14.18 1.50 0.88
N ASP A 113 -15.06 2.42 1.25
CA ASP A 113 -16.15 2.23 2.23
C ASP A 113 -17.53 1.99 1.58
N GLY A 114 -17.57 1.87 0.25
CA GLY A 114 -18.79 1.71 -0.54
C GLY A 114 -19.44 3.03 -0.97
N THR A 115 -18.97 4.19 -0.50
CA THR A 115 -19.47 5.49 -0.96
C THR A 115 -18.89 5.89 -2.32
N LYS A 116 -17.63 5.51 -2.56
CA LYS A 116 -16.92 5.66 -3.84
C LYS A 116 -16.42 4.30 -4.34
N GLN A 117 -16.09 4.27 -5.61
CA GLN A 117 -15.66 3.11 -6.38
C GLN A 117 -14.35 3.43 -7.08
N ALA A 118 -13.49 2.43 -7.21
CA ALA A 118 -12.32 2.49 -8.08
C ALA A 118 -12.74 2.06 -9.50
N MET A 119 -12.50 2.91 -10.49
CA MET A 119 -12.80 2.62 -11.89
C MET A 119 -11.60 2.92 -12.78
N SER A 120 -11.18 1.93 -13.57
CA SER A 120 -10.10 2.10 -14.54
C SER A 120 -10.62 2.57 -15.90
N VAL A 121 -9.85 3.45 -16.53
CA VAL A 121 -10.05 3.92 -17.91
C VAL A 121 -8.82 3.66 -18.75
N THR A 122 -9.01 3.37 -20.03
CA THR A 122 -7.91 3.03 -20.94
C THR A 122 -7.25 4.27 -21.52
N ILE A 123 -5.92 4.32 -21.47
CA ILE A 123 -5.12 5.32 -22.16
C ILE A 123 -4.84 4.84 -23.59
N LYS A 124 -5.73 5.13 -24.54
CA LYS A 124 -5.54 4.73 -25.95
C LYS A 124 -4.35 5.40 -26.64
N SER A 125 -4.00 6.61 -26.22
CA SER A 125 -2.85 7.35 -26.73
C SER A 125 -2.04 7.89 -25.57
N PHE A 126 -0.71 7.86 -25.70
CA PHE A 126 0.18 8.32 -24.63
C PHE A 126 -0.13 9.76 -24.17
N ALA A 127 -0.59 10.62 -25.08
CA ALA A 127 -0.99 11.99 -24.75
C ALA A 127 -2.27 12.06 -23.89
N ASN A 128 -3.16 11.07 -23.98
CA ASN A 128 -4.42 11.05 -23.23
C ASN A 128 -4.19 10.84 -21.71
N GLY A 129 -3.07 10.21 -21.33
CA GLY A 129 -2.67 9.99 -19.94
C GLY A 129 -1.55 10.90 -19.48
N LEU A 130 -1.47 12.14 -19.99
CA LEU A 130 -0.41 13.11 -19.68
C LEU A 130 1.01 12.55 -19.91
N SER A 131 1.21 11.81 -21.00
CA SER A 131 2.50 11.17 -21.31
C SER A 131 2.99 10.26 -20.18
N GLY A 132 2.06 9.54 -19.54
CA GLY A 132 2.37 8.59 -18.47
C GLY A 132 2.93 9.22 -17.20
N LYS A 133 2.71 10.52 -16.99
CA LYS A 133 3.23 11.26 -15.82
C LYS A 133 2.21 11.38 -14.69
N LEU A 134 1.01 10.86 -14.86
CA LEU A 134 0.00 10.87 -13.79
C LEU A 134 0.49 10.04 -12.60
N GLU A 135 0.26 10.54 -11.41
CA GLU A 135 0.64 9.91 -10.14
C GLU A 135 -0.60 9.74 -9.26
N SER A 136 -0.55 8.78 -8.34
CA SER A 136 -1.58 8.64 -7.29
C SER A 136 -1.68 9.94 -6.48
N GLY A 137 -2.91 10.39 -6.21
CA GLY A 137 -3.23 11.67 -5.56
C GLY A 137 -3.38 12.86 -6.51
N ASP A 138 -3.16 12.67 -7.83
CA ASP A 138 -3.45 13.71 -8.82
C ASP A 138 -4.95 13.98 -8.93
N ILE A 139 -5.33 15.25 -9.04
CA ILE A 139 -6.67 15.64 -9.44
C ILE A 139 -6.66 15.91 -10.95
N VAL A 140 -7.53 15.20 -11.66
CA VAL A 140 -7.68 15.32 -13.12
C VAL A 140 -9.10 15.74 -13.51
N SER A 141 -9.22 16.40 -14.66
CA SER A 141 -10.50 16.54 -15.38
C SER A 141 -10.53 15.57 -16.54
N VAL A 142 -11.71 15.01 -16.80
CA VAL A 142 -11.96 14.15 -17.95
C VAL A 142 -12.54 15.00 -19.07
N ILE A 143 -11.80 15.11 -20.17
CA ILE A 143 -12.25 15.78 -21.39
C ILE A 143 -12.83 14.71 -22.31
N ALA A 144 -14.11 14.84 -22.61
CA ALA A 144 -14.86 13.92 -23.44
C ALA A 144 -15.18 14.58 -24.81
N PRO A 145 -14.56 14.11 -25.89
CA PRO A 145 -14.98 14.46 -27.24
C PRO A 145 -16.34 13.81 -27.53
N ASP A 146 -17.31 14.59 -27.98
CA ASP A 146 -18.63 14.11 -28.41
C ASP A 146 -19.46 13.45 -27.28
N TYR A 147 -19.34 13.97 -26.06
CA TYR A 147 -20.15 13.53 -24.93
C TYR A 147 -21.65 13.64 -25.25
N LYS A 148 -22.41 12.57 -25.00
CA LYS A 148 -23.85 12.48 -25.31
C LYS A 148 -24.18 12.80 -26.79
N LYS A 149 -23.25 12.56 -27.72
CA LYS A 149 -23.40 12.80 -29.17
C LYS A 149 -23.74 14.27 -29.50
N GLN A 150 -23.26 15.19 -28.68
CA GLN A 150 -23.52 16.63 -28.84
C GLN A 150 -22.63 17.28 -29.91
N GLY A 151 -21.70 16.54 -30.52
CA GLY A 151 -20.80 17.04 -31.56
C GLY A 151 -19.77 18.06 -31.06
N SER A 152 -19.56 18.17 -29.74
CA SER A 152 -18.61 19.10 -29.13
C SER A 152 -17.76 18.42 -28.06
N THR A 153 -16.55 18.94 -27.86
CA THR A 153 -15.64 18.50 -26.80
C THR A 153 -15.95 19.26 -25.52
N VAL A 154 -16.32 18.54 -24.47
CA VAL A 154 -16.71 19.13 -23.18
C VAL A 154 -16.03 18.41 -22.03
N ILE A 155 -15.99 19.06 -20.88
CA ILE A 155 -15.69 18.41 -19.60
C ILE A 155 -17.05 18.17 -18.94
N PRO A 156 -17.50 16.90 -18.80
CA PRO A 156 -18.75 16.60 -18.09
C PRO A 156 -18.72 17.19 -16.69
N ALA A 157 -19.85 17.75 -16.24
CA ALA A 157 -19.92 18.44 -14.96
C ALA A 157 -19.59 17.50 -13.78
N GLU A 158 -19.88 16.22 -13.95
CA GLU A 158 -19.62 15.11 -13.05
C GLU A 158 -18.12 14.78 -12.97
N LEU A 159 -17.34 15.01 -14.03
CA LEU A 159 -15.96 14.53 -14.16
C LEU A 159 -14.93 15.67 -14.22
N LYS A 160 -15.26 16.81 -13.61
CA LYS A 160 -14.38 17.97 -13.60
C LYS A 160 -13.20 17.79 -12.63
N TYR A 161 -13.42 17.21 -11.46
CA TYR A 161 -12.35 16.88 -10.52
C TYR A 161 -12.49 15.45 -10.03
N VAL A 162 -11.60 14.59 -10.50
CA VAL A 162 -11.54 13.19 -10.12
C VAL A 162 -10.14 12.87 -9.65
N GLU A 163 -10.03 12.08 -8.58
CA GLU A 163 -8.74 11.69 -8.03
C GLU A 163 -8.21 10.44 -8.74
N VAL A 164 -6.95 10.48 -9.14
CA VAL A 164 -6.19 9.32 -9.61
C VAL A 164 -5.69 8.57 -8.40
N ILE A 165 -6.03 7.28 -8.29
CA ILE A 165 -5.57 6.43 -7.19
C ILE A 165 -4.47 5.46 -7.62
N ALA A 166 -4.42 5.11 -8.92
CA ALA A 166 -3.34 4.30 -9.48
C ALA A 166 -3.18 4.52 -10.99
N VAL A 167 -2.01 4.15 -11.50
CA VAL A 167 -1.71 4.16 -12.94
C VAL A 167 -1.06 2.83 -13.27
N THR A 168 -1.70 2.04 -14.13
CA THR A 168 -1.28 0.66 -14.37
C THR A 168 -0.65 0.52 -15.75
N ALA A 169 0.48 -0.17 -15.83
CA ALA A 169 1.14 -0.53 -17.07
C ALA A 169 0.38 -1.66 -17.80
N GLY A 170 0.72 -1.88 -19.07
CA GLY A 170 0.10 -2.95 -19.87
C GLY A 170 0.29 -4.37 -19.30
N SER A 171 1.32 -4.57 -18.47
CA SER A 171 1.57 -5.81 -17.73
C SER A 171 0.62 -6.06 -16.55
N GLY A 172 -0.15 -5.05 -16.13
CA GLY A 172 -1.02 -5.12 -14.95
C GLY A 172 -0.37 -4.65 -13.65
N TYR A 173 0.93 -4.28 -13.66
CA TYR A 173 1.61 -3.68 -12.51
C TYR A 173 1.41 -2.17 -12.44
N ASP A 174 1.44 -1.59 -11.23
CA ASP A 174 1.38 -0.14 -11.06
C ASP A 174 2.66 0.51 -11.63
N ALA A 175 2.48 1.35 -12.64
CA ALA A 175 3.54 2.08 -13.34
C ALA A 175 4.22 3.15 -12.46
N ASN A 176 3.62 3.47 -11.31
CA ASN A 176 4.15 4.41 -10.33
C ASN A 176 4.85 3.75 -9.13
N GLN A 177 4.91 2.41 -9.07
CA GLN A 177 5.64 1.70 -8.03
C GLN A 177 7.15 2.02 -8.12
N ARG A 178 7.68 2.78 -7.15
CA ARG A 178 9.11 3.18 -7.10
C ARG A 178 10.02 2.12 -6.47
N ASP A 179 9.46 1.12 -5.79
CA ASP A 179 10.19 0.09 -5.03
C ASP A 179 10.00 -1.31 -5.60
N ALA A 180 10.06 -1.42 -6.92
CA ALA A 180 10.28 -2.70 -7.56
C ALA A 180 11.72 -3.14 -7.26
N GLY A 181 11.87 -4.12 -6.36
CA GLY A 181 13.17 -4.72 -6.03
C GLY A 181 13.91 -5.27 -7.25
N PRO A 182 15.16 -5.73 -7.09
CA PRO A 182 16.02 -6.18 -8.20
C PRO A 182 15.44 -7.35 -9.02
N ASP A 183 14.42 -8.06 -8.50
CA ASP A 183 13.73 -9.18 -9.15
C ASP A 183 12.37 -8.78 -9.79
N SER A 184 12.00 -7.49 -9.76
CA SER A 184 10.83 -7.01 -10.49
C SER A 184 11.18 -6.83 -11.98
N PRO A 185 10.28 -7.16 -12.93
CA PRO A 185 10.52 -7.02 -14.37
C PRO A 185 10.91 -5.59 -14.82
N SER A 186 10.75 -4.61 -13.94
CA SER A 186 11.18 -3.21 -14.08
C SER A 186 12.68 -2.95 -13.82
N ALA A 187 13.46 -3.93 -13.36
CA ALA A 187 14.91 -3.77 -13.16
C ALA A 187 15.72 -3.87 -14.47
N GLU A 188 15.17 -4.49 -15.52
CA GLU A 188 15.86 -4.66 -16.81
C GLU A 188 15.14 -4.05 -18.03
N ASN A 189 13.94 -3.49 -17.88
CA ASN A 189 13.18 -2.99 -19.03
C ASN A 189 12.71 -1.56 -18.83
N GLU A 190 12.80 -0.78 -19.92
CA GLU A 190 12.21 0.54 -20.10
C GLU A 190 10.90 0.67 -19.33
N LYS A 191 10.80 1.69 -18.46
CA LYS A 191 9.60 1.97 -17.66
C LYS A 191 8.35 1.79 -18.52
N GLU A 192 7.61 0.72 -18.27
CA GLU A 192 6.50 0.33 -19.14
C GLU A 192 5.50 1.48 -19.23
N LEU A 193 5.01 1.73 -20.44
CA LEU A 193 4.07 2.81 -20.67
C LEU A 193 2.74 2.51 -19.96
N PRO A 194 2.17 3.48 -19.23
CA PRO A 194 0.85 3.34 -18.66
C PRO A 194 -0.21 3.00 -19.70
N ALA A 195 -0.95 1.93 -19.43
CA ALA A 195 -2.06 1.48 -20.28
C ALA A 195 -3.41 1.93 -19.72
N THR A 196 -3.55 2.01 -18.40
CA THR A 196 -4.79 2.42 -17.74
C THR A 196 -4.53 3.38 -16.58
N VAL A 197 -5.55 4.16 -16.23
CA VAL A 197 -5.58 5.01 -15.04
C VAL A 197 -6.78 4.62 -14.21
N THR A 198 -6.57 4.36 -12.92
CA THR A 198 -7.64 4.06 -11.98
C THR A 198 -8.02 5.33 -11.24
N LEU A 199 -9.31 5.64 -11.29
CA LEU A 199 -9.92 6.84 -10.74
C LEU A 199 -10.83 6.49 -9.56
N LEU A 200 -10.84 7.35 -8.54
CA LEU A 200 -11.79 7.26 -7.42
C LEU A 200 -13.04 8.08 -7.73
N VAL A 201 -14.17 7.41 -7.89
CA VAL A 201 -15.41 8.01 -8.40
C VAL A 201 -16.64 7.59 -7.62
N SER A 202 -17.66 8.44 -7.58
CA SER A 202 -19.00 8.09 -7.10
C SER A 202 -19.71 7.13 -8.08
N PRO A 203 -20.78 6.43 -7.65
CA PRO A 203 -21.57 5.57 -8.53
C PRO A 203 -22.15 6.27 -9.77
N GLU A 204 -22.44 7.57 -9.70
CA GLU A 204 -22.95 8.31 -10.87
C GLU A 204 -21.81 8.67 -11.84
N GLN A 205 -20.66 9.06 -11.29
CA GLN A 205 -19.46 9.29 -12.10
C GLN A 205 -18.98 8.01 -12.80
N SER A 206 -19.09 6.84 -12.16
CA SER A 206 -18.68 5.56 -12.76
C SER A 206 -19.54 5.19 -13.97
N LYS A 207 -20.85 5.44 -13.94
CA LYS A 207 -21.72 5.26 -15.12
C LYS A 207 -21.28 6.14 -16.30
N VAL A 208 -21.01 7.43 -16.03
CA VAL A 208 -20.56 8.37 -17.07
C VAL A 208 -19.21 7.93 -17.65
N LEU A 209 -18.27 7.52 -16.80
CA LEU A 209 -16.98 6.98 -17.26
C LEU A 209 -17.14 5.70 -18.08
N ALA A 210 -18.07 4.81 -17.73
CA ALA A 210 -18.32 3.58 -18.47
C ALA A 210 -18.80 3.87 -19.90
N GLU A 211 -19.68 4.85 -20.07
CA GLU A 211 -20.11 5.31 -21.38
C GLU A 211 -18.94 5.88 -22.20
N LEU A 212 -18.12 6.74 -21.59
CA LEU A 212 -16.96 7.36 -22.24
C LEU A 212 -15.88 6.33 -22.62
N GLU A 213 -15.67 5.31 -21.78
CA GLU A 213 -14.73 4.23 -22.04
C GLU A 213 -15.21 3.34 -23.20
N SER A 214 -16.52 3.10 -23.30
CA SER A 214 -17.12 2.33 -24.40
C SER A 214 -16.92 3.02 -25.76
N ASP A 215 -17.12 4.34 -25.83
CA ASP A 215 -16.77 5.15 -27.00
C ASP A 215 -15.24 5.25 -27.18
N GLY A 216 -14.53 5.12 -26.06
CA GLY A 216 -13.08 5.08 -25.90
C GLY A 216 -12.40 6.31 -26.49
N LYS A 217 -13.00 7.47 -26.25
CA LYS A 217 -12.45 8.79 -26.55
C LYS A 217 -12.53 9.61 -25.27
N LEU A 218 -11.42 9.66 -24.54
CA LEU A 218 -11.27 10.53 -23.38
C LEU A 218 -9.83 11.02 -23.28
N HIS A 219 -9.65 12.22 -22.73
CA HIS A 219 -8.35 12.77 -22.35
C HIS A 219 -8.38 13.14 -20.88
N LEU A 220 -7.32 12.81 -20.17
CA LEU A 220 -7.11 13.23 -18.79
C LEU A 220 -6.23 14.48 -18.78
N SER A 221 -6.72 15.56 -18.18
CA SER A 221 -5.94 16.77 -17.94
C SER A 221 -5.65 16.93 -16.46
N LEU A 222 -4.37 17.06 -16.09
CA LEU A 222 -3.97 17.34 -14.72
C LEU A 222 -4.43 18.73 -14.30
N VAL A 223 -5.22 18.79 -13.24
CA VAL A 223 -5.70 20.03 -12.62
C VAL A 223 -4.80 20.43 -11.47
N TYR A 224 -4.46 19.47 -10.60
CA TYR A 224 -3.72 19.74 -9.38
C TYR A 224 -2.90 18.53 -8.95
N ARG A 225 -1.64 18.80 -8.59
CA ARG A 225 -0.76 17.91 -7.82
C ARG A 225 -0.23 18.68 -6.64
N GLY A 226 -0.28 18.09 -5.44
CA GLY A 226 0.24 18.73 -4.24
C GLY A 226 -0.25 18.07 -2.97
N THR A 227 -0.70 18.88 -2.02
CA THR A 227 -1.05 18.38 -0.68
C THR A 227 -2.43 17.72 -0.67
N PRO A 228 -2.61 16.60 0.07
CA PRO A 228 -3.92 15.94 0.21
C PRO A 228 -5.03 16.89 0.67
N ALA A 229 -4.71 17.83 1.57
CA ALA A 229 -5.66 18.82 2.07
C ALA A 229 -6.24 19.75 0.99
N ASN A 230 -5.50 20.02 -0.09
CA ASN A 230 -6.01 20.80 -1.22
C ASN A 230 -6.73 19.91 -2.24
N SER A 231 -6.24 18.69 -2.48
CA SER A 231 -6.95 17.69 -3.28
C SER A 231 -8.36 17.45 -2.74
N ALA A 232 -8.51 17.30 -1.41
CA ALA A 232 -9.80 17.18 -0.74
C ALA A 232 -10.78 18.33 -1.05
N LYS A 233 -10.29 19.57 -1.17
CA LYS A 233 -11.16 20.73 -1.53
C LYS A 233 -11.74 20.62 -2.94
N PHE A 234 -10.96 20.09 -3.89
CA PHE A 234 -11.45 19.84 -5.25
C PHE A 234 -12.51 18.73 -5.25
N ILE A 235 -12.26 17.65 -4.50
CA ILE A 235 -13.18 16.53 -4.38
C ILE A 235 -14.48 16.95 -3.69
N GLU A 236 -14.43 17.68 -2.58
CA GLU A 236 -15.62 18.23 -1.92
C GLU A 236 -16.43 19.17 -2.83
N ALA A 237 -15.75 19.99 -3.64
CA ALA A 237 -16.41 20.85 -4.61
C ALA A 237 -17.10 20.02 -5.71
N GLN A 238 -16.45 18.95 -6.17
CA GLN A 238 -17.04 18.03 -7.13
C GLN A 238 -18.23 17.26 -6.56
N ASP A 239 -18.11 16.74 -5.34
CA ASP A 239 -19.16 15.97 -4.69
C ASP A 239 -20.43 16.82 -4.50
N LYS A 240 -20.28 18.11 -4.20
CA LYS A 240 -21.41 19.07 -4.17
C LYS A 240 -22.08 19.23 -5.54
N VAL A 241 -21.31 19.29 -6.62
CA VAL A 241 -21.84 19.37 -7.99
C VAL A 241 -22.58 18.09 -8.33
N VAL A 242 -22.01 16.92 -8.05
CA VAL A 242 -22.66 15.62 -8.31
C VAL A 242 -23.95 15.49 -7.50
N ALA A 243 -23.93 15.83 -6.21
CA ALA A 243 -25.12 15.78 -5.35
C ALA A 243 -26.24 16.73 -5.82
N ALA A 244 -25.89 17.88 -6.41
CA ALA A 244 -26.86 18.80 -6.98
C ALA A 244 -27.46 18.29 -8.31
N LEU A 245 -26.69 17.54 -9.09
CA LEU A 245 -27.14 16.92 -10.35
C LEU A 245 -27.99 15.67 -10.10
N TYR A 246 -27.66 14.93 -9.04
CA TYR A 246 -28.32 13.67 -8.65
C TYR A 246 -28.74 13.73 -7.17
N PRO A 247 -29.82 14.45 -6.84
CA PRO A 247 -30.37 14.43 -5.49
C PRO A 247 -30.78 13.00 -5.14
N ALA A 248 -30.35 12.50 -3.99
CA ALA A 248 -30.84 11.22 -3.50
C ALA A 248 -32.36 11.28 -3.38
N GLU A 249 -33.06 10.34 -4.03
CA GLU A 249 -34.50 10.19 -3.78
C GLU A 249 -34.68 9.87 -2.29
N PRO A 250 -35.68 10.48 -1.61
CA PRO A 250 -35.98 10.07 -0.24
C PRO A 250 -36.36 8.60 -0.29
N VAL A 251 -35.56 7.78 0.40
CA VAL A 251 -35.82 6.35 0.57
C VAL A 251 -37.21 6.24 1.20
N GLN A 252 -38.21 5.90 0.38
CA GLN A 252 -39.49 5.47 0.90
C GLN A 252 -39.21 4.16 1.61
N ASP A 253 -39.40 4.18 2.92
CA ASP A 253 -39.32 3.06 3.84
C ASP A 253 -40.36 2.02 3.38
N SER A 254 -40.01 1.18 2.41
CA SER A 254 -40.82 0.03 2.03
C SER A 254 -40.67 -0.99 3.15
N ALA A 255 -41.67 -0.98 4.02
CA ALA A 255 -41.93 -1.95 5.06
C ALA A 255 -41.71 -3.40 4.57
N PRO A 256 -41.24 -4.31 5.44
CA PRO A 256 -40.89 -5.67 5.04
C PRO A 256 -42.14 -6.46 4.71
N GLU A 257 -42.31 -6.81 3.43
CA GLU A 257 -43.31 -7.79 3.01
C GLU A 257 -42.90 -9.17 3.53
N SER A 258 -43.84 -9.80 4.22
CA SER A 258 -43.64 -10.93 5.11
C SER A 258 -43.22 -12.20 4.38
N GLN A 259 -42.37 -12.97 5.03
CA GLN A 259 -42.05 -14.36 4.65
C GLN A 259 -43.31 -15.22 4.70
N GLU A 260 -43.51 -16.07 3.69
CA GLU A 260 -43.97 -17.43 3.92
C GLU A 260 -43.23 -18.40 2.98
N PRO A 261 -42.80 -19.59 3.47
CA PRO A 261 -41.88 -20.48 2.78
C PRO A 261 -42.62 -21.64 2.08
N GLU A 262 -42.15 -22.08 0.92
CA GLU A 262 -42.33 -23.48 0.51
C GLU A 262 -41.06 -24.02 -0.12
N GLU A 263 -40.37 -24.87 0.65
CA GLU A 263 -39.33 -25.78 0.22
C GLU A 263 -39.93 -27.20 0.23
N SER A 264 -40.01 -27.87 -0.93
CA SER A 264 -39.77 -29.32 -1.02
C SER A 264 -39.82 -29.89 -2.44
N THR A 265 -38.65 -30.36 -2.87
CA THR A 265 -38.34 -31.67 -3.49
C THR A 265 -39.12 -32.10 -4.74
N ALA A 266 -38.49 -32.19 -5.92
CA ALA A 266 -37.47 -33.16 -6.39
C ALA A 266 -38.07 -34.38 -7.12
N SER A 267 -37.33 -34.81 -8.17
CA SER A 267 -37.53 -35.99 -9.04
C SER A 267 -38.69 -35.89 -10.04
N GLU A 268 -38.58 -36.26 -11.31
CA GLU A 268 -37.62 -37.10 -12.02
C GLU A 268 -37.84 -36.89 -13.53
N ALA A 269 -36.77 -36.85 -14.33
CA ALA A 269 -36.87 -36.96 -15.79
C ALA A 269 -37.29 -38.40 -16.18
N PRO A 270 -37.84 -38.59 -17.38
CA PRO A 270 -36.98 -39.18 -18.40
C PRO A 270 -37.15 -38.65 -19.84
N ALA A 271 -36.03 -38.87 -20.54
CA ALA A 271 -35.68 -38.86 -21.96
C ALA A 271 -36.75 -39.12 -23.05
N GLU A 272 -36.44 -38.56 -24.23
CA GLU A 272 -36.86 -38.92 -25.60
C GLU A 272 -38.36 -38.76 -25.91
N SER A 273 -38.82 -38.11 -26.99
CA SER A 273 -38.39 -38.20 -28.39
C SER A 273 -39.11 -37.14 -29.25
N GLU A 274 -38.62 -36.95 -30.47
CA GLU A 274 -39.28 -36.35 -31.66
C GLU A 274 -39.56 -34.83 -31.67
N VAL A 275 -38.95 -34.10 -32.62
CA VAL A 275 -39.72 -33.57 -33.76
C VAL A 275 -38.83 -33.47 -35.00
N GLN A 276 -39.39 -33.96 -36.09
CA GLN A 276 -39.03 -33.71 -37.48
C GLN A 276 -39.63 -32.38 -37.95
#